data_AF-A0A537SGC8-F1
#
_entry.id   AF-A0A537SGC8-F1
#
_cell.length_a   1.000
_cell.length_b   1.000
_cell.length_c   1.000
_cell.angle_alpha   90.00
_cell.angle_beta   90.00
_cell.angle_gamma   90.00
#
_symmetry.space_group_name_H-M   'P 1'
#
loop_
_entity.id
_entity.type
_entity.pdbx_description
1 polymer ?
#
loop_
_entity_poly.entity_id
_entity_poly.type
_entity_poly.pdbx_seq_one_letter_code
_entity_poly.pdbx_strand_id
1 'polypeptide(L)'
;MRRREFITLLGGAAAAWPFAARAQQAGNSATIGLLWPGDSPPASPRMESFRQGLRALGLIDGQNVTIELRYSQKGPQQLPELAAELIRLKVDVIFTSGDLAPKVAQQATDTVPIVAISDDILGAGVIASLSRPGRNTTGLTILSPELSAKRLEVLRDIIPGLSQVTALWDPTTGASQVTMTTSAALSLNLKLQVLEVRRREDVAGAVRAARNSQADALNVFSSPFLASLHREIIAFAAE
;
A
#
# COMPACT_ATOMS: atom_id res chain seq x y z
N MET A 1 -10.51 -67.18 -18.78
CA MET A 1 -9.08 -66.83 -18.79
C MET A 1 -8.71 -66.24 -17.44
N ARG A 2 -7.60 -66.72 -16.85
CA ARG A 2 -7.27 -66.55 -15.43
C ARG A 2 -6.55 -65.23 -15.19
N ARG A 3 -7.04 -64.44 -14.23
CA ARG A 3 -6.56 -63.12 -13.76
C ARG A 3 -5.06 -63.01 -13.39
N ARG A 4 -4.28 -64.11 -13.47
CA ARG A 4 -2.91 -64.19 -12.94
C ARG A 4 -1.80 -64.08 -13.97
N GLU A 5 -2.11 -64.13 -15.27
CA GLU A 5 -1.09 -63.96 -16.34
C GLU A 5 -1.03 -62.53 -16.90
N PHE A 6 -2.05 -61.70 -16.65
CA PHE A 6 -2.08 -60.31 -17.10
C PHE A 6 -1.20 -59.39 -16.25
N ILE A 7 -0.96 -59.75 -14.97
CA ILE A 7 -0.17 -58.94 -14.03
C ILE A 7 1.33 -59.11 -14.25
N THR A 8 1.77 -60.22 -14.85
CA THR A 8 3.19 -60.47 -15.15
C THR A 8 3.71 -59.74 -16.38
N LEU A 9 2.86 -59.26 -17.29
CA LEU A 9 3.31 -58.62 -18.54
C LEU A 9 3.55 -57.11 -18.45
N LEU A 10 3.15 -56.46 -17.35
CA LEU A 10 3.36 -55.01 -17.13
C LEU A 10 4.51 -54.69 -16.15
N GLY A 11 5.17 -55.71 -15.60
CA GLY A 11 6.33 -55.56 -14.69
C GLY A 11 7.68 -55.37 -15.39
N GLY A 12 7.70 -55.07 -16.68
CA GLY A 12 8.89 -55.10 -17.55
C GLY A 12 9.20 -53.78 -18.24
N ALA A 13 8.91 -52.65 -17.62
CA ALA A 13 9.43 -51.36 -18.05
C ALA A 13 9.60 -50.47 -16.81
N ALA A 14 10.68 -50.69 -16.07
CA ALA A 14 11.24 -49.66 -15.22
C ALA A 14 11.77 -48.55 -16.15
N ALA A 15 10.86 -47.75 -16.70
CA ALA A 15 11.19 -46.45 -17.22
C ALA A 15 11.65 -45.65 -16.00
N ALA A 16 12.96 -45.52 -15.84
CA ALA A 16 13.55 -44.48 -15.04
C ALA A 16 13.11 -43.14 -15.65
N TRP A 17 11.90 -42.70 -15.30
CA TRP A 17 11.54 -41.31 -15.46
C TRP A 17 12.57 -40.56 -14.62
N PRO A 18 13.39 -39.68 -15.23
CA PRO A 18 14.01 -38.69 -14.40
C PRO A 18 12.83 -37.94 -13.82
N PHE A 19 12.68 -37.97 -12.50
CA PHE A 19 12.28 -36.78 -11.79
C PHE A 19 13.36 -35.75 -12.15
N ALA A 20 13.26 -35.19 -13.35
CA ALA A 20 13.73 -33.87 -13.62
C ALA A 20 12.91 -33.05 -12.63
N ALA A 21 13.51 -32.87 -11.45
CA ALA A 21 13.38 -31.62 -10.74
C ALA A 21 13.26 -30.58 -11.84
N ARG A 22 12.10 -29.94 -11.94
CA ARG A 22 12.02 -28.64 -12.58
C ARG A 22 12.93 -27.76 -11.73
N ALA A 23 14.24 -27.89 -11.94
CA ALA A 23 15.20 -26.88 -11.61
C ALA A 23 14.56 -25.62 -12.17
N GLN A 24 14.23 -24.68 -11.29
CA GLN A 24 13.86 -23.32 -11.67
C GLN A 24 14.69 -22.99 -12.91
N GLN A 25 14.03 -22.72 -14.04
CA GLN A 25 14.74 -22.19 -15.20
C GLN A 25 15.48 -20.94 -14.69
N ALA A 26 16.80 -21.07 -14.50
CA ALA A 26 17.70 -19.95 -14.33
C ALA A 26 17.69 -19.22 -15.68
N GLY A 27 16.70 -18.34 -15.85
CA GLY A 27 16.38 -17.77 -17.16
C GLY A 27 15.61 -16.47 -17.09
N ASN A 28 14.68 -16.27 -16.16
CA ASN A 28 14.05 -14.97 -15.92
C ASN A 28 13.85 -14.78 -14.41
N SER A 29 14.60 -13.86 -13.81
CA SER A 29 14.32 -13.35 -12.46
C SER A 29 12.94 -12.69 -12.49
N ALA A 30 12.05 -13.09 -11.59
CA ALA A 30 10.71 -12.49 -11.53
C ALA A 30 10.86 -10.98 -11.24
N THR A 31 10.08 -10.13 -11.89
CA THR A 31 10.15 -8.68 -11.74
C THR A 31 8.92 -8.14 -11.04
N ILE A 32 9.13 -7.50 -9.90
CA ILE A 32 8.09 -6.81 -9.12
C ILE A 32 8.16 -5.32 -9.45
N GLY A 33 7.10 -4.77 -10.04
CA GLY A 33 6.95 -3.33 -10.21
C GLY A 33 6.34 -2.70 -8.95
N LEU A 34 7.03 -1.76 -8.31
CA LEU A 34 6.50 -0.97 -7.21
C LEU A 34 6.02 0.39 -7.74
N LEU A 35 4.71 0.64 -7.71
CA LEU A 35 4.13 1.94 -8.05
C LEU A 35 3.78 2.71 -6.76
N TRP A 36 4.52 3.78 -6.49
CA TRP A 36 4.48 4.51 -5.24
C TRP A 36 3.98 5.96 -5.41
N PRO A 37 2.90 6.38 -4.74
CA PRO A 37 2.36 7.74 -4.92
C PRO A 37 3.06 8.81 -4.08
N GLY A 38 4.00 8.44 -3.21
CA GLY A 38 4.82 9.42 -2.47
C GLY A 38 5.84 10.11 -3.36
N ASP A 39 6.24 11.32 -2.93
CA ASP A 39 7.22 12.18 -3.61
C ASP A 39 8.68 11.72 -3.48
N SER A 40 8.88 10.70 -2.65
CA SER A 40 10.14 10.04 -2.38
C SER A 40 9.89 8.53 -2.26
N PRO A 41 10.95 7.71 -2.40
CA PRO A 41 10.83 6.28 -2.16
C PRO A 41 10.19 5.99 -0.79
N PRO A 42 9.48 4.85 -0.63
CA PRO A 42 8.94 4.47 0.66
C PRO A 42 10.03 4.50 1.73
N ALA A 43 9.67 4.95 2.93
CA ALA A 43 10.60 5.02 4.06
C ALA A 43 11.37 3.70 4.20
N SER A 44 12.68 3.79 4.42
CA SER A 44 13.59 2.63 4.46
C SER A 44 13.06 1.47 5.31
N PRO A 45 12.44 1.66 6.49
CA PRO A 45 11.88 0.55 7.27
C PRO A 45 10.77 -0.22 6.55
N ARG A 46 9.92 0.45 5.77
CA ARG A 46 8.83 -0.18 5.02
C ARG A 46 9.38 -1.01 3.86
N MET A 47 10.34 -0.46 3.12
CA MET A 47 11.00 -1.18 2.03
C MET A 47 11.81 -2.38 2.56
N GLU A 48 12.52 -2.23 3.68
CA GLU A 48 13.26 -3.36 4.26
C GLU A 48 12.31 -4.44 4.77
N SER A 49 11.19 -4.08 5.38
CA SER A 49 10.17 -5.06 5.79
C SER A 49 9.60 -5.83 4.58
N PHE A 50 9.39 -5.13 3.46
CA PHE A 50 8.96 -5.77 2.21
C PHE A 50 10.02 -6.76 1.70
N ARG A 51 11.29 -6.34 1.63
CA ARG A 51 12.41 -7.22 1.24
C ARG A 51 12.61 -8.38 2.20
N GLN A 52 12.41 -8.17 3.50
CA GLN A 52 12.49 -9.22 4.51
C GLN A 52 11.40 -10.27 4.31
N GLY A 53 10.17 -9.85 4.02
CA GLY A 53 9.07 -10.76 3.68
C GLY A 53 9.38 -11.60 2.44
N LEU A 54 9.90 -10.97 1.38
CA LEU A 54 10.36 -11.69 0.19
C LEU A 54 11.49 -12.68 0.52
N ARG A 55 12.49 -12.26 1.29
CA ARG A 55 13.63 -13.08 1.69
C ARG A 55 13.20 -14.31 2.49
N ALA A 56 12.20 -14.17 3.36
CA ALA A 56 11.63 -15.28 4.12
C ALA A 56 10.94 -16.34 3.23
N LEU A 57 10.53 -15.96 2.01
CA LEU A 57 9.99 -16.86 0.99
C LEU A 57 11.06 -17.34 0.00
N GLY A 58 12.34 -17.03 0.24
CA GLY A 58 13.45 -17.35 -0.65
C GLY A 58 13.55 -16.45 -1.88
N LEU A 59 12.83 -15.33 -1.92
CA LEU A 59 12.89 -14.32 -2.98
C LEU A 59 13.85 -13.20 -2.55
N ILE A 60 15.01 -13.12 -3.18
CA ILE A 60 16.10 -12.21 -2.83
C ILE A 60 16.30 -11.21 -3.99
N ASP A 61 16.05 -9.94 -3.66
CA ASP A 61 16.23 -8.80 -4.57
C ASP A 61 17.65 -8.77 -5.16
N GLY A 62 17.74 -8.72 -6.49
CA GLY A 62 19.00 -8.76 -7.24
C GLY A 62 19.61 -10.16 -7.44
N GLN A 63 18.98 -11.23 -6.95
CA GLN A 63 19.43 -12.61 -7.18
C GLN A 63 18.43 -13.43 -7.99
N ASN A 64 17.18 -13.53 -7.51
CA ASN A 64 16.12 -14.33 -8.16
C ASN A 64 14.77 -13.60 -8.25
N VAL A 65 14.71 -12.37 -7.71
CA VAL A 65 13.65 -11.40 -7.97
C VAL A 65 14.30 -10.03 -8.20
N THR A 66 13.69 -9.21 -9.06
CA THR A 66 14.11 -7.82 -9.30
C THR A 66 12.99 -6.89 -8.88
N ILE A 67 13.32 -5.84 -8.11
CA ILE A 67 12.35 -4.82 -7.70
C ILE A 67 12.54 -3.55 -8.53
N GLU A 68 11.55 -3.22 -9.36
CA GLU A 68 11.50 -2.00 -10.17
C GLU A 68 10.64 -0.94 -9.49
N LEU A 69 11.27 0.04 -8.85
CA LEU A 69 10.55 1.12 -8.17
C LEU A 69 10.24 2.28 -9.13
N ARG A 70 8.99 2.75 -9.12
CA ARG A 70 8.53 3.99 -9.75
C ARG A 70 7.76 4.82 -8.73
N TYR A 71 8.15 6.07 -8.55
CA TYR A 71 7.56 6.96 -7.54
C TYR A 71 7.36 8.39 -8.06
N SER A 72 6.43 9.12 -7.46
CA SER A 72 5.80 10.31 -8.03
C SER A 72 6.41 11.61 -7.51
N GLN A 73 7.59 11.99 -8.01
CA GLN A 73 8.32 13.19 -7.56
C GLN A 73 7.55 14.51 -7.75
N LYS A 74 6.69 14.60 -8.77
CA LYS A 74 5.94 15.81 -9.14
C LYS A 74 4.46 15.72 -8.78
N GLY A 75 4.09 14.79 -7.91
CA GLY A 75 2.71 14.58 -7.48
C GLY A 75 1.93 13.57 -8.34
N PRO A 76 0.66 13.30 -7.99
CA PRO A 76 -0.11 12.14 -8.45
C PRO A 76 -0.33 12.06 -9.97
N GLN A 77 -0.19 13.17 -10.70
CA GLN A 77 -0.37 13.23 -12.14
C GLN A 77 0.69 12.42 -12.91
N GLN A 78 1.83 12.08 -12.29
CA GLN A 78 2.84 11.22 -12.92
C GLN A 78 2.51 9.73 -12.84
N LEU A 79 1.61 9.31 -11.95
CA LEU A 79 1.31 7.90 -11.72
C LEU A 79 0.92 7.14 -13.00
N PRO A 80 0.09 7.69 -13.92
CA PRO A 80 -0.26 6.97 -15.15
C PRO A 80 0.94 6.66 -16.05
N GLU A 81 1.87 7.61 -16.20
CA GLU A 81 3.09 7.41 -17.00
C GLU A 81 4.01 6.38 -16.34
N LEU A 82 4.19 6.49 -15.02
CA LEU A 82 4.98 5.55 -14.22
C LEU A 82 4.40 4.12 -14.25
N ALA A 83 3.07 3.99 -14.23
CA ALA A 83 2.42 2.69 -14.42
C ALA A 83 2.68 2.13 -15.83
N ALA A 84 2.57 2.97 -16.86
CA ALA A 84 2.86 2.57 -18.24
C ALA A 84 4.31 2.14 -18.44
N GLU A 85 5.28 2.75 -17.73
CA GLU A 85 6.66 2.27 -17.69
C GLU A 85 6.78 0.85 -17.15
N LEU A 86 6.10 0.53 -16.04
CA LEU A 86 6.10 -0.83 -15.47
C LEU A 86 5.50 -1.85 -16.45
N ILE A 87 4.46 -1.47 -17.21
CA ILE A 87 3.90 -2.33 -18.26
C ILE A 87 4.90 -2.55 -19.40
N ARG A 88 5.59 -1.50 -19.85
CA ARG A 88 6.63 -1.62 -20.90
C ARG A 88 7.81 -2.49 -20.45
N LEU A 89 8.15 -2.45 -19.17
CA LEU A 89 9.16 -3.32 -18.56
C LEU A 89 8.71 -4.78 -18.43
N LYS A 90 7.44 -5.08 -18.69
CA LYS A 90 6.86 -6.43 -18.59
C LYS A 90 7.06 -7.02 -17.20
N VAL A 91 6.78 -6.23 -16.16
CA VAL A 91 6.80 -6.75 -14.78
C VAL A 91 5.78 -7.88 -14.60
N ASP A 92 6.12 -8.85 -13.75
CA ASP A 92 5.29 -10.03 -13.50
C ASP A 92 4.15 -9.73 -12.51
N VAL A 93 4.35 -8.76 -11.62
CA VAL A 93 3.35 -8.28 -10.65
C VAL A 93 3.60 -6.81 -10.34
N ILE A 94 2.51 -6.06 -10.12
CA ILE A 94 2.58 -4.67 -9.65
C ILE A 94 2.15 -4.63 -8.19
N PHE A 95 3.01 -4.13 -7.33
CA PHE A 95 2.66 -3.77 -5.97
C PHE A 95 2.37 -2.26 -5.88
N THR A 96 1.27 -1.92 -5.21
CA THR A 96 0.78 -0.53 -5.08
C THR A 96 0.48 -0.19 -3.62
N SER A 97 0.53 1.10 -3.28
CA SER A 97 0.20 1.61 -1.95
C SER A 97 -0.74 2.81 -2.03
N GLY A 98 -1.63 2.94 -1.05
CA GLY A 98 -2.68 3.96 -1.01
C GLY A 98 -3.84 3.64 -1.96
N ASP A 99 -4.80 4.56 -2.07
CA ASP A 99 -6.04 4.31 -2.79
C ASP A 99 -5.97 4.67 -4.28
N LEU A 100 -5.09 5.62 -4.64
CA LEU A 100 -4.95 6.11 -6.02
C LEU A 100 -4.10 5.19 -6.91
N ALA A 101 -2.93 4.75 -6.42
CA ALA A 101 -1.99 3.95 -7.21
C ALA A 101 -2.59 2.61 -7.74
N PRO A 102 -3.37 1.84 -6.95
CA PRO A 102 -4.04 0.63 -7.46
C PRO A 102 -4.99 0.93 -8.63
N LYS A 103 -5.77 2.02 -8.54
CA LYS A 103 -6.71 2.42 -9.61
C LYS A 103 -5.98 2.79 -10.89
N VAL A 104 -4.87 3.52 -10.76
CA VAL A 104 -4.03 3.88 -11.90
C VAL A 104 -3.41 2.62 -12.53
N ALA A 105 -2.95 1.66 -11.72
CA ALA A 105 -2.46 0.39 -12.23
C ALA A 105 -3.56 -0.41 -12.96
N GLN A 106 -4.80 -0.44 -12.44
CA GLN A 106 -5.94 -1.09 -13.09
C GLN A 106 -6.33 -0.46 -14.43
N GLN A 107 -6.09 0.84 -14.60
CA GLN A 107 -6.28 1.53 -15.88
C GLN A 107 -5.17 1.18 -16.88
N ALA A 108 -3.95 0.93 -16.40
CA ALA A 108 -2.82 0.57 -17.24
C ALA A 108 -2.83 -0.92 -17.67
N THR A 109 -3.46 -1.80 -16.90
CA THR A 109 -3.51 -3.24 -17.21
C THR A 109 -4.67 -3.96 -16.52
N ASP A 110 -5.26 -4.92 -17.24
CA ASP A 110 -6.22 -5.90 -16.75
C ASP A 110 -5.63 -7.32 -16.64
N THR A 111 -4.35 -7.50 -16.97
CA THR A 111 -3.68 -8.80 -17.10
C THR A 111 -2.53 -9.00 -16.12
N VAL A 112 -1.71 -7.96 -15.88
CA VAL A 112 -0.65 -8.05 -14.87
C VAL A 112 -1.30 -8.06 -13.48
N PRO A 113 -1.02 -9.05 -12.61
CA PRO A 113 -1.56 -9.06 -11.25
C PRO A 113 -1.15 -7.82 -10.45
N ILE A 114 -2.10 -7.27 -9.69
CA ILE A 114 -1.90 -6.10 -8.83
C ILE A 114 -2.11 -6.53 -7.38
N VAL A 115 -1.12 -6.28 -6.54
CA VAL A 115 -1.19 -6.44 -5.08
C VAL A 115 -1.19 -5.06 -4.44
N ALA A 116 -2.29 -4.68 -3.81
CA ALA A 116 -2.48 -3.36 -3.23
C ALA A 116 -2.39 -3.38 -1.70
N ILE A 117 -1.83 -2.33 -1.11
CA ILE A 117 -2.12 -1.96 0.29
C ILE A 117 -2.88 -0.63 0.25
N SER A 118 -4.12 -0.64 0.72
CA SER A 118 -5.03 0.51 0.65
C SER A 118 -5.67 0.80 2.01
N ASP A 119 -6.04 2.06 2.23
CA ASP A 119 -6.68 2.49 3.47
C ASP A 119 -8.05 1.82 3.63
N ASP A 120 -8.84 1.84 2.56
CA ASP A 120 -10.10 1.11 2.42
C ASP A 120 -10.21 0.61 0.97
N ILE A 121 -9.73 -0.60 0.72
CA ILE A 121 -9.64 -1.16 -0.64
C ILE A 121 -11.02 -1.34 -1.29
N LEU A 122 -12.06 -1.55 -0.46
CA LEU A 122 -13.43 -1.74 -0.92
C LEU A 122 -14.13 -0.40 -1.12
N GLY A 123 -14.10 0.50 -0.12
CA GLY A 123 -14.71 1.82 -0.22
C GLY A 123 -14.02 2.74 -1.22
N ALA A 124 -12.73 2.53 -1.48
CA ALA A 124 -12.05 3.17 -2.60
C ALA A 124 -12.54 2.62 -3.96
N GLY A 125 -13.21 1.47 -4.02
CA GLY A 125 -13.65 0.83 -5.25
C GLY A 125 -12.52 0.19 -6.06
N VAL A 126 -11.41 -0.17 -5.39
CA VAL A 126 -10.30 -0.90 -6.01
C VAL A 126 -10.71 -2.37 -6.26
N ILE A 127 -11.55 -2.94 -5.41
CA ILE A 127 -12.07 -4.30 -5.57
C ILE A 127 -13.59 -4.31 -5.41
N ALA A 128 -14.26 -5.34 -5.95
CA ALA A 128 -15.71 -5.49 -5.82
C ALA A 128 -16.14 -6.14 -4.49
N SER A 129 -15.28 -6.96 -3.89
CA SER A 129 -15.56 -7.66 -2.63
C SER A 129 -14.26 -8.15 -1.98
N LEU A 130 -14.19 -8.15 -0.66
CA LEU A 130 -13.05 -8.68 0.10
C LEU A 130 -12.83 -10.18 -0.12
N SER A 131 -13.91 -10.97 -0.24
CA SER A 131 -13.81 -12.42 -0.44
C SER A 131 -13.57 -12.81 -1.90
N ARG A 132 -13.98 -11.95 -2.83
CA ARG A 132 -13.86 -12.16 -4.29
C ARG A 132 -13.59 -10.82 -4.99
N PRO A 133 -12.33 -10.40 -5.09
CA PRO A 133 -11.98 -9.09 -5.63
C PRO A 133 -12.45 -8.81 -7.06
N GLY A 134 -12.55 -9.87 -7.89
CA GLY A 134 -13.22 -9.87 -9.20
C GLY A 134 -12.29 -9.76 -10.41
N ARG A 135 -11.29 -8.87 -10.39
CA ARG A 135 -10.34 -8.66 -11.51
C ARG A 135 -8.91 -9.11 -11.14
N ASN A 136 -7.90 -8.59 -11.83
CA ASN A 136 -6.48 -8.83 -11.60
C ASN A 136 -5.92 -8.18 -10.31
N THR A 137 -6.76 -7.71 -9.38
CA THR A 137 -6.32 -6.98 -8.18
C THR A 137 -6.70 -7.72 -6.92
N THR A 138 -5.75 -7.84 -6.00
CA THR A 138 -5.93 -8.33 -4.63
C THR A 138 -5.12 -7.44 -3.69
N GLY A 139 -5.15 -7.69 -2.38
CA GLY A 139 -4.35 -6.90 -1.46
C GLY A 139 -4.76 -6.97 -0.01
N LEU A 140 -4.31 -5.93 0.71
CA LEU A 140 -4.56 -5.69 2.12
C LEU A 140 -5.31 -4.37 2.26
N THR A 141 -6.31 -4.36 3.14
CA THR A 141 -6.93 -3.13 3.65
C THR A 141 -6.49 -2.92 5.09
N ILE A 142 -6.13 -1.67 5.44
CA ILE A 142 -5.70 -1.33 6.80
C ILE A 142 -6.80 -0.64 7.63
N LEU A 143 -8.02 -0.53 7.09
CA LEU A 143 -9.22 -0.02 7.77
C LEU A 143 -8.97 1.34 8.44
N SER A 144 -8.25 2.22 7.75
CA SER A 144 -7.85 3.51 8.30
C SER A 144 -9.04 4.37 8.71
N PRO A 145 -10.14 4.50 7.92
CA PRO A 145 -11.32 5.26 8.32
C PRO A 145 -11.99 4.73 9.59
N GLU A 146 -12.13 3.41 9.74
CA GLU A 146 -12.74 2.76 10.91
C GLU A 146 -11.92 3.01 12.18
N LEU A 147 -10.60 3.10 12.04
CA LEU A 147 -9.69 3.39 13.13
C LEU A 147 -9.64 4.89 13.50
N SER A 148 -10.25 5.79 12.73
CA SER A 148 -10.19 7.23 12.99
C SER A 148 -10.73 7.64 14.36
N ALA A 149 -11.84 7.04 14.79
CA ALA A 149 -12.41 7.32 16.11
C ALA A 149 -11.47 6.90 17.24
N LYS A 150 -10.90 5.70 17.14
CA LYS A 150 -9.96 5.17 18.13
C LYS A 150 -8.70 6.03 18.24
N ARG A 151 -8.20 6.60 17.13
CA ARG A 151 -7.05 7.52 17.17
C ARG A 151 -7.35 8.78 17.99
N LEU A 152 -8.55 9.35 17.86
CA LEU A 152 -8.95 10.50 18.68
C LEU A 152 -9.14 10.14 20.17
N GLU A 153 -9.69 8.96 20.47
CA GLU A 153 -9.79 8.46 21.84
C GLU A 153 -8.40 8.32 22.47
N VAL A 154 -7.44 7.72 21.75
CA VAL A 154 -6.06 7.58 22.23
C VAL A 154 -5.40 8.94 22.46
N LEU A 155 -5.62 9.93 21.57
CA LEU A 155 -5.11 11.28 21.79
C LEU A 155 -5.67 11.92 23.06
N ARG A 156 -6.96 11.72 23.35
CA ARG A 156 -7.59 12.22 24.59
C ARG A 156 -6.99 11.57 25.83
N ASP A 157 -6.73 10.27 25.78
CA ASP A 157 -6.16 9.54 26.91
C ASP A 157 -4.71 9.97 27.19
N ILE A 158 -3.95 10.36 26.15
CA ILE A 158 -2.56 10.81 26.27
C ILE A 158 -2.46 12.28 26.68
N ILE A 159 -3.37 13.15 26.22
CA ILE A 159 -3.31 14.60 26.42
C ILE A 159 -4.43 15.06 27.36
N PRO A 160 -4.14 15.27 28.65
CA PRO A 160 -5.13 15.78 29.60
C PRO A 160 -5.68 17.13 29.13
N GLY A 161 -7.01 17.26 29.08
CA GLY A 161 -7.67 18.50 28.67
C GLY A 161 -7.75 18.74 27.16
N LEU A 162 -7.42 17.73 26.33
CA LEU A 162 -7.56 17.80 24.87
C LEU A 162 -8.92 18.36 24.45
N SER A 163 -8.90 19.45 23.70
CA SER A 163 -10.10 20.18 23.27
C SER A 163 -10.11 20.48 21.78
N GLN A 164 -8.93 20.67 21.17
CA GLN A 164 -8.77 21.04 19.79
C GLN A 164 -7.69 20.20 19.09
N VAL A 165 -8.10 19.50 18.03
CA VAL A 165 -7.23 18.67 17.20
C VAL A 165 -7.19 19.26 15.80
N THR A 166 -6.01 19.37 15.23
CA THR A 166 -5.86 19.61 13.79
C THR A 166 -5.47 18.31 13.10
N ALA A 167 -6.16 17.97 12.02
CA ALA A 167 -5.83 16.85 11.17
C ALA A 167 -5.18 17.30 9.86
N LEU A 168 -4.13 16.62 9.43
CA LEU A 168 -3.54 16.80 8.10
C LEU A 168 -4.11 15.75 7.15
N TRP A 169 -4.60 16.19 5.99
CA TRP A 169 -5.28 15.35 5.02
C TRP A 169 -4.70 15.51 3.62
N ASP A 170 -4.46 14.37 2.97
CA ASP A 170 -4.12 14.26 1.56
C ASP A 170 -5.39 13.92 0.74
N PRO A 171 -5.85 14.82 -0.14
CA PRO A 171 -7.06 14.61 -0.95
C PRO A 171 -7.04 13.37 -1.84
N THR A 172 -5.87 12.82 -2.16
CA THR A 172 -5.78 11.61 -3.00
C THR A 172 -6.28 10.34 -2.29
N THR A 173 -6.46 10.40 -0.97
CA THR A 173 -7.03 9.32 -0.14
C THR A 173 -8.57 9.37 -0.01
N GLY A 174 -9.21 10.33 -0.69
CA GLY A 174 -10.66 10.52 -0.59
C GLY A 174 -11.11 11.07 0.78
N ALA A 175 -12.42 11.18 0.97
CA ALA A 175 -13.00 11.90 2.11
C ALA A 175 -13.40 11.01 3.30
N SER A 176 -13.31 9.67 3.20
CA SER A 176 -13.83 8.75 4.22
C SER A 176 -13.20 9.00 5.60
N GLN A 177 -11.88 9.16 5.68
CA GLN A 177 -11.19 9.50 6.92
C GLN A 177 -11.66 10.85 7.49
N VAL A 178 -11.88 11.86 6.64
CA VAL A 178 -12.39 13.19 7.05
C VAL A 178 -13.77 13.05 7.67
N THR A 179 -14.70 12.38 6.99
CA THR A 179 -16.08 12.18 7.45
C THR A 179 -16.11 11.43 8.79
N MET A 180 -15.41 10.30 8.89
CA MET A 180 -15.41 9.48 10.10
C MET A 180 -14.74 10.16 11.28
N THR A 181 -13.60 10.84 11.06
CA THR A 181 -12.91 11.60 12.11
C THR A 181 -13.73 12.78 12.58
N THR A 182 -14.43 13.48 11.67
CA THR A 182 -15.32 14.60 12.03
C THR A 182 -16.48 14.12 12.89
N SER A 183 -17.12 13.01 12.52
CA SER A 183 -18.18 12.42 13.33
C SER A 183 -17.67 11.99 14.71
N ALA A 184 -16.48 11.37 14.78
CA ALA A 184 -15.89 10.96 16.03
C ALA A 184 -15.53 12.14 16.94
N ALA A 185 -14.97 13.22 16.37
CA ALA A 185 -14.64 14.43 17.11
C ALA A 185 -15.89 15.04 17.76
N LEU A 186 -17.02 15.09 17.03
CA LEU A 186 -18.30 15.54 17.57
C LEU A 186 -18.77 14.68 18.75
N SER A 187 -18.77 13.34 18.60
CA SER A 187 -19.15 12.42 19.69
C SER A 187 -18.26 12.53 20.92
N LEU A 188 -17.00 12.94 20.72
CA LEU A 188 -16.01 13.12 21.75
C LEU A 188 -16.00 14.55 22.34
N ASN A 189 -16.82 15.49 21.83
CA ASN A 189 -16.78 16.91 22.21
C ASN A 189 -15.40 17.58 21.93
N LEU A 190 -14.75 17.20 20.84
CA LEU A 190 -13.51 17.80 20.36
C LEU A 190 -13.78 18.75 19.19
N LYS A 191 -13.07 19.87 19.13
CA LYS A 191 -12.98 20.69 17.92
C LYS A 191 -11.99 20.03 16.97
N LEU A 192 -12.41 19.80 15.72
CA LEU A 192 -11.55 19.27 14.67
C LEU A 192 -11.38 20.31 13.56
N GLN A 193 -10.14 20.68 13.27
CA GLN A 193 -9.79 21.41 12.05
C GLN A 193 -9.14 20.43 11.08
N VAL A 194 -9.59 20.36 9.83
CA VAL A 194 -8.93 19.55 8.79
C VAL A 194 -8.19 20.48 7.85
N LEU A 195 -6.89 20.26 7.70
CA LEU A 195 -6.01 21.02 6.82
C LEU A 195 -5.55 20.13 5.68
N GLU A 196 -5.73 20.64 4.48
CA GLU A 196 -5.35 19.96 3.25
C GLU A 196 -3.85 20.16 2.96
N VAL A 197 -3.17 19.08 2.58
CA VAL A 197 -1.77 19.09 2.13
C VAL A 197 -1.72 18.36 0.79
N ARG A 198 -1.47 19.10 -0.30
CA ARG A 198 -1.41 18.53 -1.67
C ARG A 198 0.02 18.26 -2.12
N ARG A 199 0.96 19.05 -1.60
CA ARG A 199 2.38 19.04 -1.97
C ARG A 199 3.23 19.31 -0.74
N ARG A 200 4.52 18.97 -0.85
CA ARG A 200 5.49 19.11 0.24
C ARG A 200 5.52 20.54 0.79
N GLU A 201 5.43 21.53 -0.10
CA GLU A 201 5.50 22.96 0.25
C GLU A 201 4.32 23.41 1.14
N ASP A 202 3.21 22.67 1.12
CA ASP A 202 2.02 22.99 1.91
C ASP A 202 2.20 22.62 3.40
N VAL A 203 3.14 21.72 3.74
CA VAL A 203 3.33 21.19 5.10
C VAL A 203 3.61 22.29 6.12
N ALA A 204 4.59 23.16 5.84
CA ALA A 204 4.96 24.23 6.76
C ALA A 204 3.79 25.19 7.02
N GLY A 205 3.00 25.49 5.98
CA GLY A 205 1.79 26.31 6.08
C GLY A 205 0.71 25.65 6.93
N ALA A 206 0.46 24.36 6.71
CA ALA A 206 -0.54 23.60 7.44
C ALA A 206 -0.19 23.45 8.93
N VAL A 207 1.07 23.12 9.26
CA VAL A 207 1.52 23.02 10.65
C VAL A 207 1.46 24.38 11.35
N ARG A 208 1.83 25.48 10.67
CA ARG A 208 1.67 26.83 11.21
C ARG A 208 0.21 27.20 11.45
N ALA A 209 -0.69 26.83 10.53
CA ALA A 209 -2.12 27.06 10.71
C ALA A 209 -2.70 26.26 11.90
N ALA A 210 -2.22 25.03 12.13
CA ALA A 210 -2.55 24.25 13.32
C ALA A 210 -2.17 24.99 14.61
N ARG A 211 -0.94 25.52 14.69
CA ARG A 211 -0.46 26.31 15.84
C ARG A 211 -1.25 27.59 16.04
N ASN A 212 -1.52 28.34 14.97
CA ASN A 212 -2.30 29.57 15.03
C ASN A 212 -3.74 29.32 15.51
N SER A 213 -4.28 28.13 15.22
CA SER A 213 -5.57 27.70 15.74
C SER A 213 -5.52 27.25 17.19
N GLN A 214 -4.33 27.19 17.81
CA GLN A 214 -4.09 26.64 19.15
C GLN A 214 -4.49 25.16 19.26
N ALA A 215 -4.15 24.36 18.25
CA ALA A 215 -4.35 22.93 18.31
C ALA A 215 -3.50 22.28 19.42
N ASP A 216 -4.15 21.48 20.26
CA ASP A 216 -3.52 20.71 21.33
C ASP A 216 -2.79 19.48 20.77
N ALA A 217 -3.23 18.99 19.61
CA ALA A 217 -2.68 17.81 18.95
C ALA A 217 -2.76 17.89 17.42
N LEU A 218 -1.79 17.24 16.76
CA LEU A 218 -1.77 17.03 15.32
C LEU A 218 -2.08 15.56 15.00
N ASN A 219 -3.14 15.30 14.24
CA ASN A 219 -3.52 13.97 13.76
C ASN A 219 -3.24 13.85 12.25
N VAL A 220 -2.18 13.15 11.88
CA VAL A 220 -1.84 12.96 10.46
C VAL A 220 -2.62 11.76 9.91
N PHE A 221 -3.53 12.00 8.95
CA PHE A 221 -4.29 10.91 8.34
C PHE A 221 -3.40 9.96 7.55
N SER A 222 -3.87 8.72 7.41
CA SER A 222 -3.13 7.73 6.64
C SER A 222 -3.08 8.17 5.18
N SER A 223 -1.87 8.23 4.65
CA SER A 223 -1.57 8.57 3.26
C SER A 223 -0.12 8.15 2.97
N PRO A 224 0.19 7.48 1.85
CA PRO A 224 1.58 7.23 1.49
C PRO A 224 2.39 8.51 1.26
N PHE A 225 1.75 9.59 0.81
CA PHE A 225 2.36 10.90 0.62
C PHE A 225 2.65 11.59 1.96
N LEU A 226 1.69 11.69 2.89
CA LEU A 226 1.97 12.24 4.22
C LEU A 226 2.98 11.37 4.99
N ALA A 227 2.96 10.05 4.79
CA ALA A 227 3.95 9.15 5.37
C ALA A 227 5.37 9.37 4.80
N SER A 228 5.52 9.73 3.51
CA SER A 228 6.84 10.07 2.96
C SER A 228 7.39 11.37 3.55
N LEU A 229 6.52 12.25 4.05
CA LEU A 229 6.85 13.52 4.69
C LEU A 229 6.92 13.48 6.22
N HIS A 230 6.79 12.31 6.86
CA HIS A 230 6.67 12.22 8.32
C HIS A 230 7.76 12.96 9.11
N ARG A 231 9.03 12.90 8.67
CA ARG A 231 10.13 13.61 9.36
C ARG A 231 9.99 15.12 9.29
N GLU A 232 9.56 15.64 8.15
CA GLU A 232 9.35 17.07 7.92
C GLU A 232 8.15 17.57 8.72
N ILE A 233 7.05 16.82 8.74
CA ILE A 233 5.89 17.10 9.58
C ILE A 233 6.29 17.15 11.06
N ILE A 234 7.06 16.16 11.55
CA ILE A 234 7.54 16.11 12.94
C ILE A 234 8.46 17.30 13.24
N ALA A 235 9.38 17.64 12.34
CA ALA A 235 10.29 18.77 12.52
C ALA A 235 9.52 20.09 12.65
N PHE A 236 8.60 20.38 11.73
CA PHE A 236 7.77 21.58 11.82
C PHE A 236 6.83 21.60 13.02
N ALA A 237 6.41 20.42 13.53
CA ALA A 237 5.57 20.30 14.71
C ALA A 237 6.34 20.43 16.03
N ALA A 238 7.67 20.28 16.02
CA ALA A 238 8.53 20.42 17.19
C ALA A 238 9.04 21.86 17.43
N GLU A 239 8.96 22.73 16.42
CA GLU A 239 9.31 24.18 16.52
C GLU A 239 8.39 24.97 17.47
#